data_AF-A0A1G7BX55-F1
#
_entry.id   AF-A0A1G7BX55-F1
#
_cell.length_a   1.000
_cell.length_b   1.000
_cell.length_c   1.000
_cell.angle_alpha   90.00
_cell.angle_beta   90.00
_cell.angle_gamma   90.00
#
_symmetry.space_group_name_H-M   'P 1'
#
loop_
_entity.id
_entity.type
_entity.pdbx_description
1 polymer ?
#
loop_
_entity_poly.entity_id
_entity_poly.type
_entity_poly.pdbx_seq_one_letter_code
_entity_poly.pdbx_strand_id
1 'polypeptide(L)'
;MFINNVDGNIDIAAIEKNLDQVQEPTDEEIEDLLANNYMEANKLEFHNYGFATKMESATYFKSENLFLGFGKKLWKQLKKLLCAILTDDSTVGEIIKAVIDALKEILPGGKIVALIIEKIVKYILGKGGIGKFCAA
;
A
#
# COMPACT_ATOMS: atom_id res chain seq x y z
N MET A 1 -11.02 -14.97 7.20
CA MET A 1 -10.49 -14.38 8.44
C MET A 1 -9.40 -13.41 8.01
N PHE A 2 -9.69 -12.11 7.98
CA PHE A 2 -8.72 -11.11 7.55
C PHE A 2 -7.76 -10.85 8.70
N ILE A 3 -6.47 -11.11 8.50
CA ILE A 3 -5.44 -10.83 9.50
C ILE A 3 -5.20 -9.31 9.47
N ASN A 4 -5.96 -8.59 10.30
CA ASN A 4 -5.69 -7.19 10.61
C ASN A 4 -4.54 -7.13 11.62
N ASN A 5 -3.29 -7.29 11.18
CA ASN A 5 -2.13 -6.95 12.01
C ASN A 5 -1.85 -5.46 11.88
N VAL A 6 -2.49 -4.69 12.76
CA VAL A 6 -2.33 -3.22 12.89
C VAL A 6 -1.13 -2.88 13.79
N ASP A 7 -0.48 -3.87 14.41
CA ASP A 7 0.59 -3.69 15.39
C ASP A 7 1.93 -4.24 14.90
N GLY A 8 2.59 -3.51 13.98
CA GLY A 8 4.05 -3.51 13.77
C GLY A 8 4.78 -4.80 13.36
N ASN A 9 4.14 -5.98 13.45
CA ASN A 9 4.74 -7.28 13.19
C ASN A 9 3.97 -7.95 12.05
N ILE A 10 4.29 -7.52 10.83
CA ILE A 10 3.74 -8.09 9.61
C ILE A 10 4.35 -9.47 9.41
N ASP A 11 3.50 -10.50 9.38
CA ASP A 11 3.90 -11.88 9.16
C ASP A 11 4.04 -12.16 7.66
N ILE A 12 5.28 -12.20 7.18
CA ILE A 12 5.61 -12.44 5.77
C ILE A 12 5.11 -13.82 5.31
N ALA A 13 5.21 -14.85 6.16
CA ALA A 13 4.79 -16.20 5.81
C ALA A 13 3.26 -16.30 5.68
N ALA A 14 2.53 -15.57 6.53
CA ALA A 14 1.08 -15.47 6.41
C ALA A 14 0.67 -14.76 5.11
N ILE A 15 1.33 -13.66 4.75
CA ILE A 15 1.10 -12.95 3.49
C ILE A 15 1.35 -13.87 2.30
N GLU A 16 2.51 -14.53 2.27
CA GLU A 16 2.90 -15.42 1.17
C GLU A 16 1.88 -16.53 0.95
N LYS A 17 1.38 -17.15 2.04
CA LYS A 17 0.34 -18.19 1.98
C LYS A 17 -1.00 -17.68 1.45
N ASN A 18 -1.32 -16.40 1.66
CA ASN A 18 -2.57 -15.81 1.24
C ASN A 18 -2.55 -15.29 -0.21
N LEU A 19 -1.37 -15.14 -0.83
CA LEU A 19 -1.25 -14.57 -2.19
C LEU A 19 -2.08 -15.32 -3.23
N ASP A 20 -2.23 -16.64 -3.11
CA ASP A 20 -3.03 -17.45 -4.04
C ASP A 20 -4.54 -17.17 -3.94
N GLN A 21 -4.99 -16.62 -2.82
CA GLN A 21 -6.40 -16.28 -2.57
C GLN A 21 -6.73 -14.84 -2.98
N VAL A 22 -5.71 -14.03 -3.28
CA VAL A 22 -5.88 -12.62 -3.63
C VAL A 22 -6.11 -12.50 -5.12
N GLN A 23 -7.24 -11.90 -5.51
CA GLN A 23 -7.49 -11.52 -6.89
C GLN A 23 -6.48 -10.45 -7.33
N GLU A 24 -5.84 -10.68 -8.48
CA GLU A 24 -4.92 -9.73 -9.11
C GLU A 24 -5.62 -8.38 -9.30
N PRO A 25 -5.11 -7.31 -8.67
CA PRO A 25 -5.76 -6.02 -8.75
C PRO A 25 -5.39 -5.25 -10.03
N THR A 26 -6.18 -4.23 -10.36
CA THR A 26 -5.83 -3.24 -11.39
C THR A 26 -4.93 -2.14 -10.82
N ASP A 27 -4.34 -1.32 -11.70
CA ASP A 27 -3.59 -0.13 -11.29
C ASP A 27 -4.46 0.84 -10.47
N GLU A 28 -5.69 1.10 -10.95
CA GLU A 28 -6.65 1.97 -10.28
C GLU A 28 -6.98 1.47 -8.87
N GLU A 29 -7.18 0.15 -8.71
CA GLU A 29 -7.43 -0.44 -7.39
C GLU A 29 -6.26 -0.26 -6.43
N ILE A 30 -5.01 -0.37 -6.89
CA ILE A 30 -3.83 -0.12 -6.04
C ILE A 30 -3.72 1.36 -5.67
N GLU A 31 -3.91 2.25 -6.65
CA GLU A 31 -3.86 3.70 -6.43
C GLU A 31 -4.89 4.14 -5.39
N ASP A 32 -6.13 3.64 -5.48
CA ASP A 32 -7.19 3.91 -4.53
C ASP A 32 -6.89 3.33 -3.14
N LEU A 33 -6.36 2.10 -3.08
CA LEU A 33 -5.95 1.49 -1.80
C LEU A 33 -4.86 2.31 -1.11
N LEU A 34 -3.86 2.79 -1.85
CA LEU A 34 -2.78 3.62 -1.30
C LEU A 34 -3.31 4.96 -0.79
N ALA A 35 -4.16 5.63 -1.56
CA ALA A 35 -4.76 6.91 -1.17
C ALA A 35 -5.60 6.76 0.10
N ASN A 36 -6.45 5.72 0.16
CA ASN A 36 -7.29 5.44 1.32
C ASN A 36 -6.47 5.10 2.57
N ASN A 37 -5.45 4.24 2.46
CA ASN A 37 -4.59 3.88 3.59
C ASN A 37 -3.79 5.08 4.13
N TYR A 38 -3.24 5.90 3.23
CA TYR A 38 -2.57 7.15 3.62
C TYR A 38 -3.50 8.06 4.41
N MET A 39 -4.74 8.25 3.94
CA MET A 39 -5.71 9.11 4.60
C MET A 39 -6.13 8.58 5.97
N GLU A 40 -6.44 7.28 6.09
CA GLU A 40 -6.81 6.67 7.36
C GLU A 40 -5.67 6.77 8.38
N ALA A 41 -4.43 6.57 7.95
CA ALA A 41 -3.26 6.74 8.80
C ALA A 41 -3.09 8.19 9.28
N ASN A 42 -3.32 9.17 8.41
CA ASN A 42 -3.29 10.58 8.77
C ASN A 42 -4.45 10.99 9.70
N LYS A 43 -5.67 10.51 9.46
CA LYS A 43 -6.84 10.80 10.34
C LYS A 43 -6.56 10.40 11.79
N LEU A 44 -5.92 9.25 11.99
CA LEU A 44 -5.51 8.77 13.32
C LEU A 44 -4.47 9.70 13.97
N GLU A 45 -3.50 10.20 13.21
CA GLU A 45 -2.55 11.19 13.74
C GLU A 45 -3.24 12.52 14.08
N PHE A 46 -4.11 13.06 13.21
CA PHE A 46 -4.84 14.29 13.47
C PHE A 46 -5.80 14.21 14.66
N HIS A 47 -6.42 13.05 14.89
CA HIS A 47 -7.24 12.80 16.07
C HIS A 47 -6.39 12.82 17.35
N ASN A 48 -5.18 12.26 17.31
CA ASN A 48 -4.26 12.25 18.46
C ASN A 48 -3.68 13.64 18.79
N TYR A 49 -3.62 14.57 17.83
CA TYR A 49 -3.16 15.95 18.04
C TYR A 49 -4.29 16.96 18.38
N GLY A 50 -5.51 16.51 18.67
CA GLY A 50 -6.61 17.38 19.13
C GLY A 50 -7.20 18.29 18.03
N PHE A 51 -6.89 18.04 16.76
CA PHE A 51 -7.42 18.79 15.61
C PHE A 51 -8.83 18.33 15.15
N ALA A 52 -9.40 17.33 15.83
CA ALA A 52 -10.66 16.68 15.46
C ALA A 52 -11.87 17.63 15.35
N THR A 53 -11.87 18.76 16.06
CA THR A 53 -13.03 19.67 16.13
C THR A 53 -13.21 20.59 14.92
N LYS A 54 -12.28 20.63 13.96
CA LYS A 54 -12.43 21.40 12.70
C LYS A 54 -12.57 20.53 11.44
N MET A 55 -12.47 19.20 11.58
CA MET A 55 -12.59 18.26 10.46
C MET A 55 -13.91 17.48 10.43
N GLU A 56 -14.82 17.74 11.38
CA GLU A 56 -16.18 17.19 11.40
C GLU A 56 -17.09 17.69 10.26
N SER A 57 -16.62 18.60 9.39
CA SER A 57 -17.29 18.82 8.10
C SER A 57 -16.93 17.68 7.14
N ALA A 58 -17.47 16.50 7.44
CA ALA A 58 -17.38 15.24 6.70
C ALA A 58 -17.99 15.28 5.28
N THR A 59 -18.20 16.47 4.71
CA THR A 59 -18.65 16.70 3.34
C THR A 59 -17.54 17.16 2.39
N TYR A 60 -16.34 17.47 2.89
CA TYR A 60 -15.20 17.87 2.03
C TYR A 60 -14.43 16.71 1.37
N PHE A 61 -14.72 15.46 1.75
CA PHE A 61 -14.02 14.26 1.26
C PHE A 61 -14.77 13.45 0.21
N LYS A 62 -15.94 13.92 -0.25
CA LYS A 62 -16.60 13.46 -1.49
C LYS A 62 -16.12 14.26 -2.71
N SER A 63 -14.85 14.61 -2.73
CA SER A 63 -14.25 15.19 -3.92
C SER A 63 -13.52 14.08 -4.65
N GLU A 64 -14.24 13.43 -5.56
CA GLU A 64 -13.68 12.55 -6.60
C GLU A 64 -12.57 13.26 -7.42
N ASN A 65 -12.30 14.55 -7.20
CA ASN A 65 -11.35 15.36 -7.95
C ASN A 65 -10.14 15.89 -7.15
N LEU A 66 -10.19 16.01 -5.82
CA LEU A 66 -9.06 16.52 -5.01
C LEU A 66 -7.94 15.49 -4.85
N PHE A 67 -8.28 14.20 -4.99
CA PHE A 67 -7.34 13.08 -4.89
C PHE A 67 -6.99 12.46 -6.25
N LEU A 68 -7.53 12.99 -7.36
CA LEU A 68 -7.17 12.54 -8.70
C LEU A 68 -5.66 12.67 -8.89
N GLY A 69 -5.00 11.52 -8.93
CA GLY A 69 -3.56 11.41 -9.11
C GLY A 69 -2.72 11.47 -7.83
N PHE A 70 -3.31 11.59 -6.63
CA PHE A 70 -2.56 11.38 -5.39
C PHE A 70 -2.16 9.91 -5.22
N GLY A 71 -3.12 8.99 -5.38
CA GLY A 71 -2.86 7.54 -5.43
C GLY A 71 -1.81 7.19 -6.47
N LYS A 72 -1.94 7.75 -7.69
CA LYS A 72 -0.94 7.64 -8.77
C LYS A 72 0.46 8.13 -8.39
N LYS A 73 0.57 9.22 -7.62
CA LYS A 73 1.87 9.72 -7.15
C LYS A 73 2.50 8.77 -6.13
N LEU A 74 1.71 8.29 -5.17
CA LEU A 74 2.15 7.29 -4.19
C LEU A 74 2.59 6.00 -4.89
N TRP A 75 1.79 5.54 -5.87
CA TRP A 75 2.10 4.35 -6.65
C TRP A 75 3.40 4.50 -7.44
N LYS A 76 3.62 5.66 -8.08
CA LYS A 76 4.89 5.97 -8.76
C LYS A 76 6.09 6.00 -7.80
N GLN A 77 5.92 6.57 -6.61
CA GLN A 77 6.98 6.60 -5.60
C GLN A 77 7.30 5.19 -5.10
N LEU A 78 6.28 4.39 -4.81
CA LEU A 78 6.43 3.01 -4.38
C LEU A 78 7.15 2.19 -5.46
N LYS A 79 6.69 2.29 -6.72
CA LYS A 79 7.34 1.64 -7.86
C LYS A 79 8.80 2.02 -7.97
N LYS A 80 9.14 3.30 -7.82
CA LYS A 80 10.53 3.77 -7.86
C LYS A 80 11.39 3.16 -6.75
N LEU A 81 10.89 3.08 -5.52
CA LEU A 81 11.61 2.47 -4.39
C LEU A 81 11.83 0.98 -4.62
N LEU A 82 10.77 0.26 -5.02
CA LEU A 82 10.85 -1.18 -5.29
C LEU A 82 11.85 -1.50 -6.41
N CYS A 83 11.80 -0.76 -7.52
CA CYS A 83 12.69 -0.98 -8.65
C CYS A 83 14.13 -0.54 -8.41
N ALA A 84 14.41 0.19 -7.32
CA ALA A 84 15.77 0.52 -6.92
C ALA A 84 16.43 -0.60 -6.09
N ILE A 85 15.63 -1.50 -5.50
CA ILE A 85 16.08 -2.50 -4.53
C ILE A 85 15.94 -3.92 -5.06
N LEU A 86 14.85 -4.21 -5.78
CA LEU A 86 14.52 -5.54 -6.26
C LEU A 86 15.14 -5.83 -7.63
N THR A 87 15.49 -7.09 -7.84
CA THR A 87 16.02 -7.63 -9.08
C THR A 87 15.11 -8.73 -9.62
N ASP A 88 15.33 -9.18 -10.85
CA ASP A 88 14.53 -10.25 -11.46
C ASP A 88 14.62 -11.58 -10.71
N ASP A 89 15.75 -11.82 -10.02
CA ASP A 89 15.98 -13.01 -9.21
C ASP A 89 15.41 -12.90 -7.78
N SER A 90 14.73 -11.79 -7.44
CA SER A 90 14.17 -11.60 -6.10
C SER A 90 13.05 -12.60 -5.80
N THR A 91 13.17 -13.26 -4.66
CA THR A 91 12.18 -14.19 -4.13
C THR A 91 10.90 -13.48 -3.69
N VAL A 92 9.80 -14.22 -3.59
CA VAL A 92 8.51 -13.68 -3.11
C VAL A 92 8.66 -13.03 -1.73
N GLY A 93 9.40 -13.66 -0.81
CA GLY A 93 9.69 -13.10 0.51
C GLY A 93 10.46 -11.77 0.47
N GLU A 94 11.43 -11.64 -0.45
CA GLU A 94 12.17 -10.38 -0.65
C GLU A 94 11.27 -9.29 -1.23
N ILE A 95 10.38 -9.64 -2.17
CA ILE A 95 9.38 -8.72 -2.73
C ILE A 95 8.44 -8.23 -1.62
N ILE A 96 7.89 -9.14 -0.80
CA ILE A 96 7.02 -8.79 0.32
C ILE A 96 7.73 -7.83 1.27
N LYS A 97 8.98 -8.14 1.65
CA LYS A 97 9.77 -7.30 2.56
C LYS A 97 10.02 -5.91 1.97
N ALA A 98 10.43 -5.82 0.71
CA ALA A 98 10.65 -4.55 0.05
C ALA A 98 9.36 -3.71 -0.07
N VAL A 99 8.21 -4.35 -0.32
CA VAL A 99 6.90 -3.68 -0.31
C VAL A 99 6.59 -3.13 1.08
N ILE A 100 6.81 -3.91 2.14
CA ILE A 100 6.62 -3.45 3.52
C ILE A 100 7.50 -2.24 3.82
N ASP A 101 8.79 -2.32 3.51
CA ASP A 101 9.75 -1.27 3.82
C ASP A 101 9.47 0.02 3.02
N ALA A 102 9.13 -0.10 1.74
CA ALA A 102 8.74 1.04 0.91
C ALA A 102 7.41 1.68 1.36
N LEU A 103 6.43 0.88 1.80
CA LEU A 103 5.19 1.41 2.36
C LEU A 103 5.43 2.13 3.69
N LYS A 104 6.37 1.69 4.53
CA LYS A 104 6.72 2.42 5.77
C LYS A 104 7.33 3.78 5.50
N GLU A 105 8.04 3.94 4.39
CA GLU A 105 8.63 5.21 3.98
C GLU A 105 7.57 6.18 3.43
N ILE A 106 6.58 5.66 2.70
CA ILE A 106 5.56 6.46 2.01
C ILE A 106 4.35 6.77 2.90
N LEU A 107 3.95 5.83 3.76
CA LEU A 107 2.75 5.94 4.60
C LEU A 107 3.13 6.39 6.03
N PRO A 108 2.76 7.62 6.45
CA PRO A 108 2.98 8.08 7.81
C PRO A 108 2.13 7.27 8.81
N GLY A 109 2.51 7.24 10.08
CA GLY A 109 1.75 6.56 11.15
C GLY A 109 1.94 5.05 11.25
N GLY A 110 2.75 4.41 10.39
CA GLY A 110 3.24 3.03 10.55
C GLY A 110 2.18 1.92 10.48
N LYS A 111 0.91 2.24 10.23
CA LYS A 111 -0.18 1.27 10.09
C LYS A 111 -0.31 0.85 8.63
N ILE A 112 0.28 -0.30 8.31
CA ILE A 112 0.19 -0.91 6.99
C ILE A 112 -0.68 -2.15 7.11
N VAL A 113 -1.75 -2.20 6.32
CA VAL A 113 -2.68 -3.33 6.33
C VAL A 113 -2.10 -4.49 5.50
N ALA A 114 -2.11 -5.71 6.03
CA ALA A 114 -1.61 -6.90 5.30
C ALA A 114 -2.23 -7.03 3.90
N LEU A 115 -3.52 -6.68 3.76
CA LEU A 115 -4.26 -6.70 2.50
C LEU A 115 -3.66 -5.79 1.41
N ILE A 116 -3.11 -4.61 1.76
CA ILE A 116 -2.49 -3.75 0.74
C ILE A 116 -1.18 -4.36 0.24
N ILE A 117 -0.42 -5.00 1.12
CA ILE A 117 0.83 -5.69 0.77
C ILE A 117 0.52 -6.88 -0.14
N GLU A 118 -0.44 -7.72 0.26
CA GLU A 118 -0.92 -8.86 -0.52
C GLU A 118 -1.34 -8.43 -1.95
N LYS A 119 -2.11 -7.35 -2.07
CA LYS A 119 -2.56 -6.78 -3.36
C LYS A 119 -1.37 -6.31 -4.23
N ILE A 120 -0.43 -5.55 -3.65
CA ILE A 120 0.73 -5.04 -4.38
C ILE A 120 1.64 -6.18 -4.84
N VAL A 121 1.93 -7.15 -3.97
CA VAL A 121 2.77 -8.30 -4.30
C VAL A 121 2.09 -9.14 -5.38
N LYS A 122 0.78 -9.39 -5.27
CA LYS A 122 0.03 -10.12 -6.30
C LYS A 122 0.08 -9.42 -7.66
N TYR A 123 -0.03 -8.10 -7.68
CA TYR A 123 0.10 -7.31 -8.90
C TYR A 123 1.49 -7.48 -9.55
N ILE A 124 2.56 -7.36 -8.75
CA ILE A 124 3.94 -7.51 -9.24
C ILE A 124 4.13 -8.90 -9.86
N LEU A 125 3.67 -9.95 -9.17
CA LEU A 125 3.77 -11.32 -9.67
C LEU A 125 2.89 -11.54 -10.91
N GLY A 126 1.67 -10.97 -10.95
CA GLY A 126 0.74 -11.04 -12.07
C GLY A 126 1.27 -10.37 -13.35
N LYS A 127 2.04 -9.28 -13.22
CA LYS A 127 2.76 -8.66 -14.36
C LYS A 127 3.91 -9.51 -14.90
N GLY A 128 4.19 -10.67 -14.32
CA GLY A 128 5.26 -11.58 -14.73
C GLY A 128 6.60 -11.26 -14.09
N GLY A 129 6.59 -10.70 -12.87
CA GLY A 129 7.77 -10.49 -12.04
C GLY A 129 8.30 -9.06 -12.04
N ILE A 130 9.40 -8.85 -11.31
CA ILE A 130 9.99 -7.52 -11.05
C ILE A 130 10.46 -6.84 -12.34
N GLY A 131 11.12 -7.54 -13.25
CA GLY A 131 11.63 -6.94 -14.49
C GLY A 131 10.53 -6.34 -15.36
N LYS A 132 9.41 -7.06 -15.52
CA LYS A 132 8.25 -6.54 -16.26
C LYS A 132 7.53 -5.45 -15.50
N PHE A 133 7.40 -5.59 -14.18
CA PHE A 133 6.84 -4.55 -13.32
C PHE A 133 7.63 -3.23 -13.45
N CYS A 134 8.95 -3.29 -13.38
CA CYS A 134 9.85 -2.13 -13.41
C CYS A 134 10.10 -1.54 -14.79
N ALA A 135 9.91 -2.31 -15.87
CA ALA A 135 10.04 -1.82 -17.24
C ALA A 135 8.79 -1.07 -17.76
N ALA A 136 7.62 -1.27 -17.13
CA ALA A 136 6.36 -0.60 -17.45
C ALA A 136 6.31 0.85 -16.96
#